data_AF-A0A7S3PTS1-F1
#
_entry.id   AF-A0A7S3PTS1-F1
#
_cell.length_a   1.000
_cell.length_b   1.000
_cell.length_c   1.000
_cell.angle_alpha   90.00
_cell.angle_beta   90.00
_cell.angle_gamma   90.00
#
_symmetry.space_group_name_H-M   'P 1'
#
loop_
_entity.id
_entity.type
_entity.pdbx_description
1 polymer ?
#
loop_
_entity_poly.entity_id
_entity_poly.type
_entity_poly.pdbx_seq_one_letter_code
_entity_poly.pdbx_strand_id
1 'polypeptide(L)'
;MPSSNSWSAPFFAGAMTTIVLSVLFRRQGQEKKGTKGHDTTSRSGSTRSTSAPNKLKPGTLMDTPTLNNRILRKAEGALRLRTSRLIIVVERCTNDHNYSAILRTAEALGVQHVYIIAPQVCESTLKSNRGMVDVTHDSVDSENLDDKNVKLHRSNGQAIKLATAAEVQNRANHHLFAQRAVQWLQVQEFDTTKECIDKLRKDGYHIWSTDLSQEAVTLDEEGLRDDDDTLKERNLIPDKLAIVFGTEAVGCTAEILDASDKRVYLPLRGFADSLNLSVATALCVHQLFILDPTIIGAMPEEERINIRRQWYAKLATQRIQSKSEKASKRRLIATIQRFENMKANVDNPNTPSHQQQIDKVAKIPQLKKELQQLEDDLFAKALTAVEDLVHNPPEPISDMRRADAHRTTYAGKGTKEKNGDAWAGMPATNYYRVEANTSSFFRDRVKATSKDSTEEK
;
A
#
# COMPACT_ATOMS: atom_id res chain seq x y z
N MET A 1 -37.23 -23.85 33.02
CA MET A 1 -38.18 -23.92 31.89
C MET A 1 -39.57 -23.57 32.39
N PRO A 2 -40.46 -22.93 31.61
CA PRO A 2 -40.39 -22.66 30.17
C PRO A 2 -40.46 -21.13 29.85
N SER A 3 -39.81 -20.69 28.76
CA SER A 3 -40.40 -20.21 27.50
C SER A 3 -41.24 -18.91 27.64
N SER A 4 -41.02 -17.86 26.84
CA SER A 4 -41.16 -17.87 25.38
C SER A 4 -40.78 -16.50 24.79
N ASN A 5 -40.16 -16.54 23.61
CA ASN A 5 -40.47 -15.82 22.35
C ASN A 5 -41.09 -14.41 22.43
N SER A 6 -40.82 -13.45 21.55
CA SER A 6 -40.05 -13.33 20.31
C SER A 6 -40.22 -11.89 19.81
N TRP A 7 -39.31 -11.46 18.94
CA TRP A 7 -39.30 -10.23 18.13
C TRP A 7 -40.65 -9.72 17.58
N SER A 8 -40.81 -8.40 17.47
CA SER A 8 -40.81 -7.65 16.19
C SER A 8 -41.13 -6.15 16.38
N ALA A 9 -40.40 -5.31 15.63
CA ALA A 9 -40.54 -3.84 15.47
C ALA A 9 -41.89 -3.45 14.79
N PRO A 10 -42.36 -2.18 14.63
CA PRO A 10 -41.64 -1.04 13.99
C PRO A 10 -42.04 0.43 14.38
N PHE A 11 -41.22 1.42 13.92
CA PHE A 11 -41.53 2.80 13.43
C PHE A 11 -42.58 3.70 14.15
N PHE A 12 -42.46 5.02 14.37
CA PHE A 12 -42.24 6.14 13.43
C PHE A 12 -42.28 7.51 14.20
N ALA A 13 -41.64 8.54 13.62
CA ALA A 13 -41.98 9.98 13.63
C ALA A 13 -41.69 10.88 14.86
N GLY A 14 -41.00 12.00 14.59
CA GLY A 14 -40.91 13.12 15.54
C GLY A 14 -39.91 14.23 15.21
N ALA A 15 -40.16 14.96 14.11
CA ALA A 15 -39.84 16.38 13.81
C ALA A 15 -38.60 17.11 14.42
N MET A 16 -37.86 17.77 13.50
CA MET A 16 -37.37 19.16 13.53
C MET A 16 -36.64 19.67 14.78
N THR A 17 -35.39 20.13 14.62
CA THR A 17 -35.02 21.57 14.72
C THR A 17 -33.56 21.76 14.27
N THR A 18 -33.37 22.58 13.24
CA THR A 18 -32.10 23.13 12.78
C THR A 18 -31.65 24.27 13.69
N ILE A 19 -30.44 24.20 14.27
CA ILE A 19 -29.68 25.39 14.70
C ILE A 19 -28.21 25.19 14.32
N VAL A 20 -27.76 25.98 13.34
CA VAL A 20 -26.34 26.24 13.06
C VAL A 20 -26.04 27.58 13.73
N LEU A 21 -25.06 27.63 14.63
CA LEU A 21 -24.50 28.88 15.14
C LEU A 21 -22.99 28.93 14.86
N SER A 22 -22.63 29.77 13.91
CA SER A 22 -21.27 30.16 13.55
C SER A 22 -20.91 31.44 14.32
N VAL A 23 -19.81 31.43 15.07
CA VAL A 23 -19.23 32.62 15.73
C VAL A 23 -17.92 32.95 15.01
N LEU A 24 -17.96 33.89 14.04
CA LEU A 24 -17.56 35.31 14.13
C LEU A 24 -16.06 35.57 14.35
N PHE A 25 -15.37 35.91 13.24
CA PHE A 25 -14.28 36.89 13.24
C PHE A 25 -14.77 38.17 12.56
N ARG A 26 -14.80 39.27 13.33
CA ARG A 26 -15.00 40.65 12.84
C ARG A 26 -13.67 41.18 12.31
N ARG A 27 -13.66 41.78 11.12
CA ARG A 27 -12.83 42.95 10.83
C ARG A 27 -13.55 43.86 9.83
N GLN A 28 -13.70 45.11 10.25
CA GLN A 28 -14.39 46.18 9.52
C GLN A 28 -13.54 46.69 8.35
N GLY A 29 -14.22 47.02 7.25
CA GLY A 29 -13.73 47.89 6.19
C GLY A 29 -14.95 48.55 5.54
N GLN A 30 -15.10 49.85 5.74
CA GLN A 30 -16.14 50.68 5.14
C GLN A 30 -15.91 50.81 3.62
N GLU A 31 -16.98 50.92 2.83
CA GLU A 31 -17.31 52.15 2.08
C GLU A 31 -18.60 52.05 1.24
N LYS A 32 -19.44 53.07 1.47
CA LYS A 32 -20.28 53.88 0.55
C LYS A 32 -21.44 53.27 -0.28
N LYS A 33 -22.57 53.95 -0.08
CA LYS A 33 -23.88 53.87 -0.74
C LYS A 33 -23.86 54.52 -2.13
N GLY A 34 -24.72 54.02 -3.03
CA GLY A 34 -25.16 54.75 -4.24
C GLY A 34 -26.34 54.07 -4.96
N THR A 35 -27.56 54.35 -4.47
CA THR A 35 -28.80 54.71 -5.20
C THR A 35 -29.28 54.01 -6.50
N LYS A 36 -30.40 53.26 -6.34
CA LYS A 36 -31.70 53.21 -7.07
C LYS A 36 -31.80 53.38 -8.61
N GLY A 37 -32.50 52.42 -9.23
CA GLY A 37 -33.23 52.51 -10.51
C GLY A 37 -34.14 51.29 -10.75
N HIS A 38 -35.32 51.50 -11.33
CA HIS A 38 -36.58 50.74 -11.27
C HIS A 38 -36.72 49.40 -12.05
N ASP A 39 -37.62 48.56 -11.53
CA ASP A 39 -38.61 47.63 -12.15
C ASP A 39 -38.43 47.08 -13.58
N THR A 40 -38.55 45.75 -13.72
CA THR A 40 -39.80 45.10 -14.19
C THR A 40 -39.69 43.57 -14.18
N THR A 41 -40.80 42.94 -13.84
CA THR A 41 -41.07 41.50 -13.77
C THR A 41 -41.06 40.80 -15.13
N SER A 42 -40.45 39.62 -15.24
CA SER A 42 -41.09 38.42 -15.83
C SER A 42 -40.27 37.15 -15.56
N ARG A 43 -40.97 36.02 -15.54
CA ARG A 43 -40.63 34.77 -14.85
C ARG A 43 -40.36 33.69 -15.90
N SER A 44 -39.15 33.14 -15.92
CA SER A 44 -38.83 31.78 -16.42
C SER A 44 -37.51 31.38 -15.75
N GLY A 45 -37.45 30.32 -14.94
CA GLY A 45 -37.36 28.96 -15.43
C GLY A 45 -35.88 28.53 -15.46
N SER A 46 -35.44 27.79 -14.44
CA SER A 46 -34.22 26.96 -14.43
C SER A 46 -32.87 27.66 -14.66
N THR A 47 -32.03 27.64 -13.62
CA THR A 47 -30.67 27.08 -13.77
C THR A 47 -30.06 26.82 -12.41
N ARG A 48 -29.53 25.61 -12.25
CA ARG A 48 -28.66 25.19 -11.15
C ARG A 48 -27.62 26.28 -10.88
N SER A 49 -27.49 26.66 -9.62
CA SER A 49 -26.28 27.27 -9.08
C SER A 49 -25.10 26.34 -9.34
N THR A 50 -24.43 26.51 -10.48
CA THR A 50 -23.07 26.02 -10.67
C THR A 50 -22.18 26.93 -9.85
N SER A 51 -21.88 26.54 -8.61
CA SER A 51 -20.75 27.10 -7.90
C SER A 51 -19.53 26.97 -8.82
N ALA A 52 -18.92 28.10 -9.16
CA ALA A 52 -17.73 28.12 -10.00
C ALA A 52 -16.68 27.18 -9.39
N PRO A 53 -16.01 26.32 -10.18
CA PRO A 53 -14.97 25.46 -9.66
C PRO A 53 -13.90 26.37 -9.03
N ASN A 54 -13.52 26.03 -7.80
CA ASN A 54 -12.46 26.70 -7.05
C ASN A 54 -11.29 26.98 -8.01
N LYS A 55 -11.01 28.26 -8.30
CA LYS A 55 -9.96 28.63 -9.25
C LYS A 55 -8.67 27.98 -8.77
N LEU A 56 -8.11 27.08 -9.59
CA LEU A 56 -6.83 26.43 -9.30
C LEU A 56 -5.79 27.51 -9.02
N LYS A 57 -4.93 27.28 -8.03
CA LYS A 57 -3.83 28.20 -7.76
C LYS A 57 -2.98 28.36 -9.04
N PRO A 58 -2.58 29.58 -9.44
CA PRO A 58 -1.70 29.78 -10.58
C PRO A 58 -0.47 28.87 -10.49
N GLY A 59 -0.12 28.16 -11.57
CA GLY A 59 1.00 27.20 -11.59
C GLY A 59 0.65 25.77 -11.18
N THR A 60 -0.61 25.45 -10.85
CA THR A 60 -1.00 24.06 -10.55
C THR A 60 -1.06 23.23 -11.84
N LEU A 61 -0.13 22.29 -12.02
CA LEU A 61 -0.17 21.33 -13.12
C LEU A 61 -1.04 20.13 -12.73
N MET A 62 -2.15 19.97 -13.46
CA MET A 62 -3.14 18.92 -13.26
C MET A 62 -2.98 17.77 -14.25
N ASP A 63 -3.39 16.58 -13.83
CA ASP A 63 -3.51 15.43 -14.70
C ASP A 63 -4.56 15.67 -15.80
N THR A 64 -4.21 15.50 -17.07
CA THR A 64 -5.15 15.54 -18.21
C THR A 64 -4.78 14.48 -19.25
N PRO A 65 -5.75 13.93 -20.03
CA PRO A 65 -5.46 12.93 -21.06
C PRO A 65 -4.48 13.40 -22.13
N THR A 66 -4.44 14.70 -22.41
CA THR A 66 -3.62 15.33 -23.46
C THR A 66 -2.26 15.81 -22.96
N LEU A 67 -1.98 15.69 -21.66
CA LEU A 67 -0.72 16.15 -21.07
C LEU A 67 0.47 15.40 -21.67
N ASN A 68 1.48 16.13 -22.12
CA ASN A 68 2.71 15.54 -22.64
C ASN A 68 3.48 14.84 -21.51
N ASN A 69 4.05 13.66 -21.79
CA ASN A 69 4.78 12.85 -20.81
C ASN A 69 4.01 12.65 -19.49
N ARG A 70 2.67 12.69 -19.56
CA ARG A 70 1.73 12.63 -18.43
C ARG A 70 2.14 11.66 -17.33
N ILE A 71 2.58 10.46 -17.74
CA ILE A 71 2.86 9.36 -16.81
C ILE A 71 4.20 9.53 -16.11
N LEU A 72 5.20 10.12 -16.78
CA LEU A 72 6.46 10.52 -16.15
C LEU A 72 6.24 11.69 -15.19
N ARG A 73 5.46 12.69 -15.59
CA ARG A 73 5.09 13.82 -14.72
C ARG A 73 4.30 13.37 -13.49
N LYS A 74 3.43 12.37 -13.65
CA LYS A 74 2.71 11.72 -12.54
C LYS A 74 3.66 10.95 -11.63
N ALA A 75 4.60 10.20 -12.20
CA ALA A 75 5.62 9.48 -11.44
C ALA A 75 6.48 10.47 -10.63
N GLU A 76 6.90 11.58 -11.22
CA GLU A 76 7.66 12.63 -10.52
C GLU A 76 6.82 13.30 -9.43
N GLY A 77 5.54 13.59 -9.67
CA GLY A 77 4.64 14.13 -8.65
C GLY A 77 4.49 13.21 -7.44
N ALA A 78 4.35 11.90 -7.68
CA ALA A 78 4.33 10.90 -6.61
C ALA A 78 5.68 10.81 -5.90
N LEU A 79 6.78 10.77 -6.66
CA LEU A 79 8.12 10.63 -6.13
C LEU A 79 8.51 11.81 -5.24
N ARG A 80 8.11 13.04 -5.57
CA ARG A 80 8.32 14.22 -4.72
C ARG A 80 7.70 14.11 -3.33
N LEU A 81 6.60 13.37 -3.21
CA LEU A 81 5.88 13.17 -1.95
C LEU A 81 6.31 11.88 -1.24
N ARG A 82 7.22 11.08 -1.82
CA ARG A 82 7.73 9.86 -1.19
C ARG A 82 8.63 10.19 0.00
N THR A 83 8.52 9.37 1.04
CA THR A 83 9.34 9.44 2.24
C THR A 83 10.07 8.12 2.48
N SER A 84 11.36 8.21 2.81
CA SER A 84 12.13 7.13 3.41
C SER A 84 12.36 7.36 4.90
N ARG A 85 11.87 8.48 5.45
CA ARG A 85 11.92 8.79 6.89
C ARG A 85 11.08 7.83 7.73
N LEU A 86 10.00 7.31 7.15
CA LEU A 86 9.05 6.41 7.79
C LEU A 86 9.08 5.03 7.13
N ILE A 87 9.19 3.97 7.93
CA ILE A 87 9.00 2.57 7.52
C ILE A 87 7.74 2.03 8.20
N ILE A 88 6.89 1.35 7.43
CA ILE A 88 5.80 0.55 7.99
C ILE A 88 6.31 -0.88 8.15
N VAL A 89 6.25 -1.42 9.37
CA VAL A 89 6.59 -2.82 9.65
C VAL A 89 5.30 -3.58 9.95
N VAL A 90 5.07 -4.68 9.25
CA VAL A 90 3.91 -5.55 9.44
C VAL A 90 4.38 -6.88 9.98
N GLU A 91 4.09 -7.14 11.25
CA GLU A 91 4.51 -8.36 11.94
C GLU A 91 3.44 -9.45 11.84
N ARG A 92 3.80 -10.58 11.22
CA ARG A 92 3.05 -11.86 11.25
C ARG A 92 1.57 -11.72 10.82
N CYS A 93 1.24 -10.73 10.00
CA CYS A 93 -0.13 -10.49 9.50
C CYS A 93 -0.67 -11.72 8.78
N THR A 94 -1.76 -12.29 9.30
CA THR A 94 -2.33 -13.56 8.82
C THR A 94 -3.39 -13.37 7.74
N ASN A 95 -3.94 -12.17 7.58
CA ASN A 95 -4.98 -11.88 6.61
C ASN A 95 -4.45 -11.14 5.38
N ASP A 96 -4.50 -11.80 4.23
CA ASP A 96 -4.04 -11.28 2.94
C ASP A 96 -4.76 -9.99 2.49
N HIS A 97 -6.00 -9.78 2.94
CA HIS A 97 -6.73 -8.53 2.68
C HIS A 97 -6.13 -7.36 3.44
N ASN A 98 -5.74 -7.55 4.72
CA ASN A 98 -5.08 -6.52 5.50
C ASN A 98 -3.72 -6.19 4.87
N TYR A 99 -2.95 -7.22 4.51
CA TYR A 99 -1.67 -7.08 3.83
C TYR A 99 -1.79 -6.22 2.56
N SER A 100 -2.72 -6.56 1.67
CA SER A 100 -2.95 -5.81 0.43
C SER A 100 -3.42 -4.38 0.68
N ALA A 101 -4.26 -4.17 1.70
CA ALA A 101 -4.75 -2.85 2.08
C ALA A 101 -3.63 -1.98 2.67
N ILE A 102 -2.74 -2.53 3.50
CA ILE A 102 -1.60 -1.82 4.08
C ILE A 102 -0.62 -1.38 3.00
N LEU A 103 -0.27 -2.27 2.06
CA LEU A 103 0.59 -1.89 0.93
C LEU A 103 -0.04 -0.78 0.09
N ARG A 104 -1.36 -0.83 -0.12
CA ARG A 104 -2.07 0.26 -0.81
C ARG A 104 -2.06 1.56 -0.01
N THR A 105 -2.19 1.48 1.31
CA THR A 105 -2.07 2.63 2.22
C THR A 105 -0.67 3.24 2.14
N ALA A 106 0.38 2.45 2.23
CA ALA A 106 1.76 2.89 2.08
C ALA A 106 1.99 3.58 0.72
N GLU A 107 1.52 2.96 -0.37
CA GLU A 107 1.62 3.53 -1.71
C GLU A 107 0.92 4.89 -1.81
N ALA A 108 -0.32 4.98 -1.33
CA ALA A 108 -1.15 6.17 -1.42
C ALA A 108 -0.68 7.32 -0.53
N LEU A 109 -0.12 7.02 0.64
CA LEU A 109 0.37 8.00 1.61
C LEU A 109 1.83 8.41 1.36
N GLY A 110 2.51 7.81 0.37
CA GLY A 110 3.88 8.19 0.03
C GLY A 110 4.96 7.51 0.88
N VAL A 111 4.64 6.50 1.68
CA VAL A 111 5.66 5.69 2.38
C VAL A 111 6.38 4.81 1.35
N GLN A 112 7.71 4.86 1.28
CA GLN A 112 8.47 4.11 0.26
C GLN A 112 8.75 2.66 0.68
N HIS A 113 9.06 2.45 1.96
CA HIS A 113 9.56 1.17 2.47
C HIS A 113 8.51 0.49 3.37
N VAL A 114 8.26 -0.79 3.09
CA VAL A 114 7.40 -1.64 3.92
C VAL A 114 8.15 -2.92 4.27
N TYR A 115 8.32 -3.18 5.57
CA TYR A 115 8.98 -4.37 6.07
C TYR A 115 7.93 -5.36 6.54
N ILE A 116 8.11 -6.64 6.22
CA ILE A 116 7.18 -7.70 6.58
C ILE A 116 7.95 -8.79 7.29
N ILE A 117 7.48 -9.15 8.47
CA ILE A 117 7.96 -10.33 9.18
C ILE A 117 6.95 -11.44 8.90
N ALA A 118 7.40 -12.49 8.23
CA ALA A 118 6.54 -13.62 7.91
C ALA A 118 6.02 -14.27 9.21
N PRO A 119 4.77 -14.77 9.25
CA PRO A 119 4.38 -15.63 10.34
C PRO A 119 5.25 -16.88 10.32
N GLN A 120 5.76 -17.24 11.50
CA GLN A 120 6.48 -18.49 11.70
C GLN A 120 5.58 -19.66 11.25
N VAL A 121 6.08 -20.48 10.33
CA VAL A 121 5.48 -21.75 9.96
C VAL A 121 6.21 -22.81 10.77
N CYS A 122 5.63 -23.31 11.86
CA CYS A 122 6.23 -24.47 12.51
C CYS A 122 5.99 -25.72 11.65
N GLU A 123 7.03 -26.20 10.98
CA GLU A 123 7.01 -27.49 10.25
C GLU A 123 6.66 -28.69 11.14
N SER A 124 6.69 -28.54 12.46
CA SER A 124 6.41 -29.59 13.45
C SER A 124 4.98 -30.16 13.40
N THR A 125 4.07 -29.58 12.60
CA THR A 125 2.71 -30.13 12.42
C THR A 125 2.57 -31.09 11.22
N LEU A 126 3.59 -31.23 10.37
CA LEU A 126 3.55 -32.16 9.22
C LEU A 126 4.21 -33.53 9.48
N LYS A 127 4.68 -33.80 10.70
CA LYS A 127 5.15 -35.12 11.10
C LYS A 127 4.61 -35.54 12.48
N SER A 128 3.29 -35.68 12.60
CA SER A 128 2.74 -36.58 13.62
C SER A 128 2.73 -38.00 13.08
N ASN A 129 3.88 -38.67 13.14
CA ASN A 129 3.93 -40.05 13.64
C ASN A 129 5.38 -40.41 14.02
N ARG A 130 5.60 -40.43 15.35
CA ARG A 130 6.75 -40.97 16.09
C ARG A 130 8.04 -40.15 16.09
N GLY A 131 8.48 -39.80 17.30
CA GLY A 131 9.90 -39.60 17.64
C GLY A 131 10.31 -38.13 17.80
N MET A 132 10.45 -37.72 19.06
CA MET A 132 10.99 -36.45 19.54
C MET A 132 12.52 -36.37 19.39
N VAL A 133 13.06 -35.16 19.14
CA VAL A 133 14.28 -34.45 19.68
C VAL A 133 14.50 -33.22 18.75
N ASP A 134 14.25 -31.96 19.15
CA ASP A 134 15.08 -30.98 19.92
C ASP A 134 16.33 -30.50 19.11
N VAL A 135 16.78 -29.23 19.03
CA VAL A 135 17.17 -28.27 20.10
C VAL A 135 17.31 -26.82 19.55
N THR A 136 17.22 -25.85 20.48
CA THR A 136 17.75 -24.46 20.54
C THR A 136 16.80 -23.33 20.15
N HIS A 137 16.60 -22.24 20.93
CA HIS A 137 16.97 -21.83 22.29
C HIS A 137 16.09 -20.59 22.57
N ASP A 138 15.38 -20.50 23.70
CA ASP A 138 15.08 -19.24 24.41
C ASP A 138 14.49 -19.58 25.80
N SER A 139 15.00 -18.88 26.82
CA SER A 139 15.07 -19.25 28.24
C SER A 139 13.76 -19.19 29.04
N VAL A 140 13.63 -20.07 30.04
CA VAL A 140 12.56 -20.06 31.07
C VAL A 140 13.18 -20.18 32.46
N ASP A 141 12.65 -19.42 33.42
CA ASP A 141 13.05 -19.41 34.83
C ASP A 141 13.00 -20.79 35.49
N SER A 142 14.02 -21.02 36.31
CA SER A 142 14.24 -22.21 37.12
C SER A 142 13.26 -22.24 38.29
N GLU A 143 12.36 -23.23 38.34
CA GLU A 143 12.02 -24.01 39.54
C GLU A 143 10.95 -25.06 39.20
N ASN A 144 11.21 -26.32 39.59
CA ASN A 144 10.42 -27.54 39.39
C ASN A 144 10.60 -28.28 38.06
N LEU A 145 11.65 -29.10 38.06
CA LEU A 145 11.90 -30.24 37.18
C LEU A 145 10.88 -31.36 37.52
N ASP A 146 9.85 -31.54 36.70
CA ASP A 146 9.21 -32.86 36.38
C ASP A 146 7.86 -32.78 35.65
N ASP A 147 7.62 -31.76 34.79
CA ASP A 147 6.46 -31.80 33.89
C ASP A 147 6.80 -31.30 32.48
N LYS A 148 6.84 -32.24 31.52
CA LYS A 148 7.33 -32.05 30.13
C LYS A 148 6.28 -31.43 29.19
N ASN A 149 5.58 -30.39 29.60
CA ASN A 149 4.65 -29.67 28.72
C ASN A 149 4.66 -28.17 28.99
N VAL A 150 5.65 -27.44 28.47
CA VAL A 150 5.55 -25.98 28.36
C VAL A 150 4.77 -25.67 27.09
N LYS A 151 3.51 -25.25 27.27
CA LYS A 151 2.64 -24.73 26.21
C LYS A 151 2.66 -23.20 26.25
N LEU A 152 2.91 -22.55 25.13
CA LEU A 152 2.67 -21.10 24.99
C LEU A 152 1.16 -20.85 25.00
N HIS A 153 0.65 -20.32 26.10
CA HIS A 153 -0.75 -19.98 26.27
C HIS A 153 -0.99 -18.47 26.14
N ARG A 154 -2.08 -18.07 25.47
CA ARG A 154 -2.68 -16.75 25.71
C ARG A 154 -3.17 -16.67 27.16
N SER A 155 -3.40 -15.45 27.67
CA SER A 155 -4.14 -15.22 28.93
C SER A 155 -5.55 -15.86 28.95
N ASN A 156 -6.08 -16.23 27.78
CA ASN A 156 -7.35 -16.95 27.58
C ASN A 156 -7.19 -18.35 26.94
N GLY A 157 -5.96 -18.89 26.88
CA GLY A 157 -5.72 -20.31 26.54
C GLY A 157 -5.77 -20.70 25.05
N GLN A 158 -6.01 -19.80 24.10
CA GLN A 158 -6.02 -20.15 22.66
C GLN A 158 -4.63 -20.10 22.01
N ALA A 159 -4.34 -21.02 21.09
CA ALA A 159 -3.06 -21.09 20.36
C ALA A 159 -2.88 -19.95 19.34
N ILE A 160 -1.61 -19.61 19.03
CA ILE A 160 -1.25 -18.75 17.90
C ILE A 160 -1.52 -19.52 16.60
N LYS A 161 -2.28 -18.94 15.67
CA LYS A 161 -2.56 -19.57 14.37
C LYS A 161 -1.33 -19.42 13.46
N LEU A 162 -0.65 -20.54 13.19
CA LEU A 162 0.46 -20.63 12.25
C LEU A 162 -0.06 -20.64 10.81
N ALA A 163 0.68 -20.05 9.87
CA ALA A 163 0.29 -20.05 8.47
C ALA A 163 0.54 -21.43 7.83
N THR A 164 -0.46 -21.98 7.17
CA THR A 164 -0.37 -23.23 6.40
C THR A 164 0.38 -23.03 5.08
N ALA A 165 0.94 -24.08 4.49
CA ALA A 165 1.58 -24.02 3.17
C ALA A 165 0.65 -23.47 2.07
N ALA A 166 -0.66 -23.73 2.19
CA ALA A 166 -1.67 -23.17 1.31
C ALA A 166 -1.88 -21.65 1.52
N GLU A 167 -1.81 -21.17 2.76
CA GLU A 167 -1.84 -19.73 3.07
C GLU A 167 -0.56 -19.03 2.58
N VAL A 168 0.61 -19.67 2.64
CA VAL A 168 1.86 -19.17 2.04
C VAL A 168 1.75 -19.07 0.52
N GLN A 169 1.19 -20.10 -0.14
CA GLN A 169 0.95 -20.07 -1.59
C GLN A 169 -0.13 -19.05 -1.99
N ASN A 170 -1.16 -18.86 -1.15
CA ASN A 170 -2.16 -17.81 -1.33
C ASN A 170 -1.57 -16.42 -1.14
N ARG A 171 -0.61 -16.21 -0.22
CA ARG A 171 0.15 -14.96 -0.12
C ARG A 171 0.90 -14.63 -1.40
N ALA A 172 1.59 -15.60 -1.99
CA ALA A 172 2.24 -15.42 -3.29
C ALA A 172 1.23 -15.02 -4.39
N ASN A 173 0.02 -15.59 -4.35
CA ASN A 173 -1.08 -15.22 -5.24
C ASN A 173 -1.77 -13.89 -4.87
N HIS A 174 -1.70 -13.42 -3.62
CA HIS A 174 -2.24 -12.13 -3.18
C HIS A 174 -1.27 -10.96 -3.42
N HIS A 175 0.04 -11.23 -3.41
CA HIS A 175 1.04 -10.35 -4.01
C HIS A 175 0.66 -10.02 -5.47
N LEU A 176 -0.01 -10.95 -6.19
CA LEU A 176 -0.61 -10.74 -7.51
C LEU A 176 -1.73 -9.68 -7.53
N PHE A 177 -2.52 -9.53 -6.46
CA PHE A 177 -3.59 -8.52 -6.38
C PHE A 177 -3.08 -7.17 -5.85
N ALA A 178 -2.08 -7.19 -4.96
CA ALA A 178 -1.32 -6.02 -4.55
C ALA A 178 -0.38 -5.48 -5.66
N GLN A 179 -0.30 -6.18 -6.80
CA GLN A 179 0.61 -5.91 -7.93
C GLN A 179 0.76 -4.45 -8.31
N ARG A 180 -0.29 -3.64 -8.27
CA ARG A 180 -0.17 -2.23 -8.65
C ARG A 180 0.50 -1.37 -7.59
N ALA A 181 0.32 -1.68 -6.32
CA ALA A 181 0.93 -0.94 -5.22
C ALA A 181 2.37 -1.37 -4.97
N VAL A 182 2.62 -2.70 -4.94
CA VAL A 182 3.97 -3.27 -4.78
C VAL A 182 4.91 -2.80 -5.89
N GLN A 183 4.40 -2.52 -7.09
CA GLN A 183 5.21 -2.02 -8.19
C GLN A 183 5.95 -0.71 -7.90
N TRP A 184 5.53 0.07 -6.92
CA TRP A 184 6.09 1.39 -6.60
C TRP A 184 6.65 1.46 -5.18
N LEU A 185 6.58 0.35 -4.43
CA LEU A 185 7.10 0.23 -3.08
C LEU A 185 8.37 -0.59 -3.05
N GLN A 186 9.19 -0.38 -2.03
CA GLN A 186 10.26 -1.28 -1.65
C GLN A 186 9.76 -2.12 -0.49
N VAL A 187 9.46 -3.38 -0.80
CA VAL A 187 8.96 -4.35 0.15
C VAL A 187 10.11 -5.28 0.52
N GLN A 188 10.44 -5.34 1.81
CA GLN A 188 11.47 -6.25 2.31
C GLN A 188 10.84 -7.25 3.27
N GLU A 189 11.07 -8.53 3.01
CA GLU A 189 10.57 -9.63 3.83
C GLU A 189 11.69 -10.17 4.73
N PHE A 190 11.34 -10.54 5.94
CA PHE A 190 12.22 -11.11 6.96
C PHE A 190 11.63 -12.42 7.47
N ASP A 191 12.50 -13.40 7.68
CA ASP A 191 12.12 -14.71 8.20
C ASP A 191 11.93 -14.67 9.72
N THR A 192 12.70 -13.82 10.41
CA THR A 192 12.62 -13.65 11.86
C THR A 192 12.38 -12.21 12.28
N THR A 193 11.73 -12.05 13.44
CA THR A 193 11.51 -10.74 14.07
C THR A 193 12.86 -10.07 14.38
N LYS A 194 13.81 -10.82 14.94
CA LYS A 194 15.17 -10.38 15.21
C LYS A 194 15.90 -9.78 14.01
N GLU A 195 15.87 -10.43 12.85
CA GLU A 195 16.53 -9.91 11.64
C GLU A 195 15.95 -8.55 11.21
N CYS A 196 14.64 -8.38 11.33
CA CYS A 196 13.98 -7.11 11.04
C CYS A 196 14.43 -6.03 12.03
N ILE A 197 14.45 -6.33 13.34
CA ILE A 197 14.90 -5.39 14.37
C ILE A 197 16.37 -5.00 14.12
N ASP A 198 17.26 -5.98 13.92
CA ASP A 198 18.68 -5.75 13.68
C ASP A 198 18.90 -4.86 12.45
N LYS A 199 18.13 -5.09 11.38
CA LYS A 199 18.18 -4.28 10.17
C LYS A 199 17.73 -2.84 10.41
N LEU A 200 16.62 -2.65 11.12
CA LEU A 200 16.09 -1.32 11.47
C LEU A 200 17.09 -0.53 12.32
N ARG A 201 17.67 -1.16 13.35
CA ARG A 201 18.68 -0.56 14.22
C ARG A 201 19.95 -0.21 13.45
N LYS A 202 20.44 -1.12 12.61
CA LYS A 202 21.62 -0.88 11.75
C LYS A 202 21.45 0.32 10.83
N ASP A 203 20.24 0.54 10.32
CA ASP A 203 19.91 1.66 9.43
C ASP A 203 19.60 2.98 10.19
N GLY A 204 19.62 2.93 11.53
CA GLY A 204 19.40 4.07 12.42
C GLY A 204 17.93 4.44 12.62
N TYR A 205 17.00 3.50 12.46
CA TYR A 205 15.59 3.74 12.76
C TYR A 205 15.29 3.56 14.24
N HIS A 206 14.50 4.49 14.77
CA HIS A 206 13.74 4.26 16.00
C HIS A 206 12.59 3.32 15.71
N ILE A 207 12.29 2.42 16.63
CA ILE A 207 11.25 1.41 16.50
C ILE A 207 10.13 1.79 17.43
N TRP A 208 8.95 2.13 16.90
CA TRP A 208 7.73 2.28 17.67
C TRP A 208 6.79 1.13 17.38
N SER A 209 6.12 0.59 18.38
CA SER A 209 5.11 -0.47 18.20
C SER A 209 3.72 0.03 18.55
N THR A 210 2.72 -0.40 17.79
CA THR A 210 1.33 -0.26 18.24
C THR A 210 1.02 -1.27 19.33
N ASP A 211 0.53 -0.79 20.46
CA ASP A 211 0.18 -1.60 21.62
C ASP A 211 -1.11 -1.04 22.25
N LEU A 212 -1.90 -1.88 22.90
CA LEU A 212 -3.13 -1.48 23.62
C LEU A 212 -2.99 -1.69 25.14
N SER A 213 -1.80 -2.07 25.60
CA SER A 213 -1.49 -2.19 27.02
C SER A 213 -1.43 -0.82 27.72
N GLN A 214 -1.38 -0.84 29.05
CA GLN A 214 -1.24 0.37 29.87
C GLN A 214 0.16 1.02 29.78
N GLU A 215 1.12 0.36 29.14
CA GLU A 215 2.45 0.91 28.91
C GLU A 215 2.51 1.78 27.64
N ALA A 216 1.46 1.74 26.80
CA ALA A 216 1.38 2.53 25.59
C ALA A 216 0.91 3.96 25.86
N VAL A 217 1.51 4.92 25.17
CA VAL A 217 1.10 6.33 25.20
C VAL A 217 0.21 6.69 24.01
N THR A 218 -0.60 7.72 24.13
CA THR A 218 -1.44 8.19 23.01
C THR A 218 -0.56 8.72 21.87
N LEU A 219 -0.92 8.38 20.63
CA LEU A 219 -0.28 8.91 19.42
C LEU A 219 -0.81 10.32 19.11
N ASP A 220 -0.55 11.25 20.02
CA ASP A 220 -0.86 12.67 19.88
C ASP A 220 0.24 13.52 20.53
N GLU A 221 0.11 14.84 20.41
CA GLU A 221 1.12 15.77 20.90
C GLU A 221 1.33 15.68 22.43
N GLU A 222 0.28 15.34 23.19
CA GLU A 222 0.37 15.24 24.64
C GLU A 222 1.02 13.93 25.07
N GLY A 223 0.58 12.79 24.53
CA GLY A 223 1.13 11.48 24.88
C GLY A 223 2.56 11.24 24.43
N LEU A 224 3.01 11.95 23.39
CA LEU A 224 4.38 11.79 22.87
C LEU A 224 5.43 12.64 23.60
N ARG A 225 5.02 13.66 24.36
CA ARG A 225 5.94 14.50 25.13
C ARG A 225 6.49 13.72 26.33
N ASP A 226 7.78 13.86 26.58
CA ASP A 226 8.39 13.31 27.79
C ASP A 226 8.20 14.29 28.96
N ASP A 227 8.01 13.78 30.18
CA ASP A 227 7.74 14.60 31.38
C ASP A 227 8.88 15.58 31.75
N ASP A 228 10.11 15.30 31.29
CA ASP A 228 11.32 16.10 31.55
C ASP A 228 11.64 17.10 30.41
N ASP A 229 10.73 17.26 29.44
CA ASP A 229 10.96 18.11 28.28
C ASP A 229 10.74 19.61 28.60
N THR A 230 11.72 20.19 29.30
CA THR A 230 11.80 21.64 29.58
C THR A 230 11.97 22.50 28.32
N LEU A 231 12.18 21.86 27.15
CA LEU A 231 12.37 22.52 25.86
C LEU A 231 11.22 22.12 24.93
N LYS A 232 10.23 23.00 24.80
CA LYS A 232 9.06 22.85 23.90
C LYS A 232 9.39 22.66 22.41
N GLU A 233 10.65 22.65 22.03
CA GLU A 233 11.16 22.64 20.65
C GLU A 233 11.69 21.28 20.19
N ARG A 234 11.62 20.21 21.00
CA ARG A 234 12.01 18.88 20.51
C ARG A 234 11.06 18.37 19.43
N ASN A 235 11.62 17.71 18.42
CA ASN A 235 10.84 16.97 17.43
C ASN A 235 10.13 15.79 18.10
N LEU A 236 8.79 15.81 18.14
CA LEU A 236 7.95 14.75 18.72
C LEU A 236 8.16 13.39 18.04
N ILE A 237 8.52 13.41 16.75
CA ILE A 237 8.73 12.23 15.93
C ILE A 237 10.20 12.15 15.55
N PRO A 238 10.87 10.99 15.77
CA PRO A 238 12.27 10.81 15.40
C PRO A 238 12.55 11.08 13.91
N ASP A 239 13.80 11.41 13.61
CA ASP A 239 14.26 11.64 12.22
C ASP A 239 14.18 10.38 11.36
N LYS A 240 14.21 9.19 11.93
CA LYS A 240 13.96 7.93 11.23
C LYS A 240 13.09 7.05 12.09
N LEU A 241 11.88 6.75 11.64
CA LEU A 241 10.89 6.00 12.40
C LEU A 241 10.46 4.75 11.64
N ALA A 242 10.50 3.60 12.31
CA ALA A 242 9.83 2.39 11.91
C ALA A 242 8.65 2.16 12.85
N ILE A 243 7.43 2.19 12.32
CA ILE A 243 6.22 1.93 13.10
C ILE A 243 5.73 0.50 12.82
N VAL A 244 5.63 -0.29 13.88
CA VAL A 244 5.32 -1.72 13.84
C VAL A 244 3.86 -1.97 14.16
N PHE A 245 3.21 -2.73 13.30
CA PHE A 245 1.84 -3.21 13.47
C PHE A 245 1.87 -4.72 13.61
N GLY A 246 1.34 -5.21 14.73
CA GLY A 246 1.35 -6.60 15.09
C GLY A 246 0.30 -7.48 14.39
N THR A 247 0.14 -8.70 14.88
CA THR A 247 -0.84 -9.66 14.36
C THR A 247 -2.26 -9.24 14.71
N GLU A 248 -3.23 -9.52 13.82
CA GLU A 248 -4.63 -9.07 13.96
C GLU A 248 -5.29 -9.41 15.30
N ALA A 249 -4.93 -10.55 15.89
CA ALA A 249 -5.60 -11.08 17.07
C ALA A 249 -4.93 -10.68 18.40
N VAL A 250 -3.63 -10.40 18.39
CA VAL A 250 -2.82 -10.30 19.63
C VAL A 250 -1.91 -9.09 19.68
N GLY A 251 -1.83 -8.28 18.61
CA GLY A 251 -0.90 -7.17 18.55
C GLY A 251 0.53 -7.63 18.33
N CYS A 252 1.49 -6.81 18.76
CA CYS A 252 2.92 -7.06 18.57
C CYS A 252 3.41 -8.16 19.53
N THR A 253 4.45 -8.89 19.12
CA THR A 253 5.10 -9.86 20.00
C THR A 253 5.90 -9.18 21.12
N ALA A 254 6.16 -9.90 22.22
CA ALA A 254 7.04 -9.42 23.29
C ALA A 254 8.41 -8.98 22.74
N GLU A 255 8.97 -9.73 21.80
CA GLU A 255 10.23 -9.39 21.12
C GLU A 255 10.20 -8.00 20.46
N ILE A 256 9.11 -7.65 19.75
CA ILE A 256 8.93 -6.29 19.21
C ILE A 256 8.70 -5.27 20.33
N LEU A 257 7.85 -5.59 21.30
CA LEU A 257 7.48 -4.68 22.39
C LEU A 257 8.68 -4.31 23.27
N ASP A 258 9.59 -5.24 23.52
CA ASP A 258 10.82 -5.06 24.30
C ASP A 258 11.89 -4.33 23.49
N ALA A 259 11.93 -4.52 22.18
CA ALA A 259 12.83 -3.81 21.28
C ALA A 259 12.33 -2.40 20.90
N SER A 260 11.11 -2.02 21.28
CA SER A 260 10.50 -0.74 20.90
C SER A 260 10.97 0.41 21.78
N ASP A 261 11.39 1.50 21.15
CA ASP A 261 11.74 2.76 21.83
C ASP A 261 10.51 3.45 22.42
N LYS A 262 9.33 3.24 21.82
CA LYS A 262 8.06 3.79 22.30
C LYS A 262 6.90 2.88 21.89
N ARG A 263 5.93 2.71 22.78
CA ARG A 263 4.68 1.99 22.50
C ARG A 263 3.56 3.00 22.37
N VAL A 264 2.79 2.93 21.29
CA VAL A 264 1.79 3.95 20.95
C VAL A 264 0.42 3.36 20.65
N TYR A 265 -0.65 4.10 20.93
CA TYR A 265 -2.01 3.71 20.59
C TYR A 265 -2.85 4.88 20.08
N LEU A 266 -3.93 4.56 19.35
CA LEU A 266 -4.95 5.53 18.96
C LEU A 266 -6.08 5.52 19.99
N PRO A 267 -6.49 6.66 20.53
CA PRO A 267 -7.57 6.72 21.52
C PRO A 267 -8.91 6.29 20.90
N LEU A 268 -9.46 5.18 21.40
CA LEU A 268 -10.77 4.66 20.99
C LEU A 268 -11.88 5.23 21.89
N ARG A 269 -13.03 5.56 21.30
CA ARG A 269 -14.18 6.20 22.00
C ARG A 269 -15.45 5.35 22.01
N GLY A 270 -15.31 4.04 21.86
CA GLY A 270 -16.43 3.11 21.80
C GLY A 270 -16.11 1.78 22.49
N PHE A 271 -17.04 0.84 22.41
CA PHE A 271 -16.91 -0.49 23.03
C PHE A 271 -15.95 -1.45 22.31
N ALA A 272 -15.43 -1.08 21.15
CA ALA A 272 -14.48 -1.92 20.43
C ALA A 272 -13.09 -1.80 21.07
N ASP A 273 -12.48 -2.93 21.39
CA ASP A 273 -11.16 -2.98 22.02
C ASP A 273 -10.03 -2.62 21.05
N SER A 274 -10.25 -2.79 19.74
CA SER A 274 -9.24 -2.52 18.71
C SER A 274 -9.85 -2.16 17.36
N LEU A 275 -9.03 -1.61 16.48
CA LEU A 275 -9.36 -1.37 15.08
C LEU A 275 -8.85 -2.51 14.20
N ASN A 276 -9.45 -2.68 13.02
CA ASN A 276 -8.88 -3.54 11.99
C ASN A 276 -7.43 -3.09 11.67
N LEU A 277 -6.52 -4.06 11.51
CA LEU A 277 -5.08 -3.81 11.32
C LEU A 277 -4.76 -2.80 10.21
N SER A 278 -5.43 -2.92 9.05
CA SER A 278 -5.21 -2.00 7.93
C SER A 278 -5.77 -0.59 8.19
N VAL A 279 -6.85 -0.49 8.97
CA VAL A 279 -7.44 0.79 9.40
C VAL A 279 -6.55 1.47 10.42
N ALA A 280 -6.07 0.74 11.43
CA ALA A 280 -5.11 1.23 12.41
C ALA A 280 -3.84 1.74 11.71
N THR A 281 -3.31 0.98 10.75
CA THR A 281 -2.15 1.38 9.96
C THR A 281 -2.37 2.71 9.25
N ALA A 282 -3.49 2.87 8.54
CA ALA A 282 -3.79 4.10 7.82
C ALA A 282 -3.95 5.32 8.75
N LEU A 283 -4.61 5.14 9.89
CA LEU A 283 -4.84 6.22 10.86
C LEU A 283 -3.54 6.61 11.58
N CYS A 284 -2.72 5.65 12.01
CA CYS A 284 -1.43 5.94 12.65
C CYS A 284 -0.51 6.70 11.69
N VAL A 285 -0.34 6.24 10.45
CA VAL A 285 0.52 6.91 9.46
C VAL A 285 0.01 8.33 9.15
N HIS A 286 -1.30 8.50 8.98
CA HIS A 286 -1.87 9.83 8.76
C HIS A 286 -1.70 10.75 9.97
N GLN A 287 -1.84 10.22 11.19
CA GLN A 287 -1.62 10.96 12.42
C GLN A 287 -0.17 11.42 12.56
N LEU A 288 0.80 10.57 12.21
CA LEU A 288 2.22 10.95 12.17
C LEU A 288 2.46 12.12 11.21
N PHE A 289 1.80 12.18 10.05
CA PHE A 289 1.91 13.31 9.12
C PHE A 289 1.25 14.60 9.64
N ILE A 290 0.23 14.50 10.48
CA ILE A 290 -0.37 15.66 11.15
C ILE A 290 0.59 16.20 12.20
N LEU A 291 1.16 15.30 13.01
CA LEU A 291 2.09 15.64 14.10
C LEU A 291 3.40 16.20 13.56
N ASP A 292 3.91 15.64 12.46
CA ASP A 292 5.10 16.13 11.77
C ASP A 292 4.91 16.13 10.24
N PRO A 293 4.47 17.26 9.67
CA PRO A 293 4.33 17.41 8.22
C PRO A 293 5.63 17.27 7.43
N THR A 294 6.80 17.41 8.08
CA THR A 294 8.11 17.33 7.40
C THR A 294 8.45 15.90 6.98
N ILE A 295 7.73 14.89 7.49
CA ILE A 295 7.86 13.50 7.03
C ILE A 295 7.49 13.38 5.54
N ILE A 296 6.52 14.16 5.04
CA ILE A 296 6.04 14.07 3.67
C ILE A 296 7.12 14.56 2.71
N GLY A 297 7.53 13.72 1.75
CA GLY A 297 8.57 14.04 0.78
C GLY A 297 10.01 13.94 1.32
N ALA A 298 10.19 13.60 2.60
CA ALA A 298 11.50 13.41 3.23
C ALA A 298 12.21 12.18 2.69
N MET A 299 13.02 12.40 1.66
CA MET A 299 13.83 11.39 1.00
C MET A 299 15.08 12.05 0.42
N PRO A 300 16.28 11.51 0.68
CA PRO A 300 17.53 11.99 0.08
C PRO A 300 17.44 12.00 -1.45
N GLU A 301 18.05 13.00 -2.10
CA GLU A 301 17.96 13.11 -3.56
C GLU A 301 18.64 11.93 -4.27
N GLU A 302 19.71 11.35 -3.71
CA GLU A 302 20.35 10.16 -4.26
C GLU A 302 19.39 8.95 -4.28
N GLU A 303 18.65 8.74 -3.20
CA GLU A 303 17.62 7.69 -3.12
C GLU A 303 16.50 7.98 -4.13
N ARG A 304 16.09 9.25 -4.22
CA ARG A 304 15.07 9.70 -5.19
C ARG A 304 15.51 9.43 -6.63
N ILE A 305 16.75 9.73 -6.99
CA ILE A 305 17.33 9.47 -8.32
C ILE A 305 17.32 7.97 -8.62
N ASN A 306 17.71 7.13 -7.66
CA ASN A 306 17.71 5.68 -7.82
C ASN A 306 16.30 5.13 -8.08
N ILE A 307 15.31 5.59 -7.31
CA ILE A 307 13.90 5.22 -7.50
C ILE A 307 13.38 5.75 -8.83
N ARG A 308 13.72 6.99 -9.21
CA ARG A 308 13.35 7.60 -10.49
C ARG A 308 13.84 6.76 -11.66
N ARG A 309 15.12 6.36 -11.65
CA ARG A 309 15.72 5.49 -12.67
C ARG A 309 14.93 4.20 -12.81
N GLN A 310 14.63 3.53 -11.70
CA GLN A 310 13.85 2.27 -11.71
C GLN A 310 12.42 2.48 -12.24
N TRP A 311 11.72 3.51 -11.77
CA TRP A 311 10.34 3.79 -12.15
C TRP A 311 10.22 4.19 -13.62
N TYR A 312 11.11 5.05 -14.11
CA TYR A 312 11.09 5.53 -15.48
C TYR A 312 11.40 4.38 -16.45
N ALA A 313 12.41 3.57 -16.14
CA ALA A 313 12.74 2.39 -16.94
C ALA A 313 11.55 1.41 -16.97
N LYS A 314 10.93 1.13 -15.82
CA LYS A 314 9.74 0.27 -15.73
C LYS A 314 8.58 0.80 -16.57
N LEU A 315 8.31 2.11 -16.52
CA LEU A 315 7.28 2.75 -17.33
C LEU A 315 7.59 2.67 -18.82
N ALA A 316 8.86 2.83 -19.20
CA ALA A 316 9.33 2.71 -20.57
C ALA A 316 9.20 1.26 -21.08
N THR A 317 9.65 0.26 -20.31
CA THR A 317 9.57 -1.17 -20.67
C THR A 317 8.15 -1.60 -21.04
N GLN A 318 7.14 -1.19 -20.26
CA GLN A 318 5.73 -1.53 -20.52
C GLN A 318 5.20 -0.98 -21.88
N ARG A 319 5.82 0.10 -22.37
CA ARG A 319 5.39 0.88 -23.53
C ARG A 319 6.20 0.59 -24.79
N ILE A 320 7.48 0.24 -24.64
CA ILE A 320 8.37 -0.11 -25.76
C ILE A 320 7.94 -1.44 -26.37
N GLN A 321 7.59 -2.43 -25.54
CA GLN A 321 7.22 -3.78 -25.99
C GLN A 321 6.29 -3.81 -27.21
N SER A 322 6.75 -4.52 -28.24
CA SER A 322 5.99 -4.83 -29.45
C SER A 322 4.85 -5.79 -29.16
N LYS A 323 3.90 -5.90 -30.11
CA LYS A 323 2.80 -6.88 -30.00
C LYS A 323 3.33 -8.33 -29.95
N SER A 324 4.41 -8.61 -30.68
CA SER A 324 5.04 -9.94 -30.72
C SER A 324 5.68 -10.30 -29.38
N GLU A 325 6.50 -9.41 -28.81
CA GLU A 325 7.15 -9.63 -27.50
C GLU A 325 6.13 -9.80 -26.38
N LYS A 326 5.04 -9.01 -26.39
CA LYS A 326 3.92 -9.20 -25.44
C LYS A 326 3.28 -10.58 -25.57
N ALA A 327 3.12 -11.08 -26.80
CA ALA A 327 2.56 -12.40 -27.04
C ALA A 327 3.53 -13.51 -26.57
N SER A 328 4.82 -13.42 -26.90
CA SER A 328 5.85 -14.38 -26.46
C SER A 328 5.95 -14.44 -24.94
N LYS A 329 6.04 -13.29 -24.27
CA LYS A 329 6.04 -13.20 -22.80
C LYS A 329 4.81 -13.86 -22.18
N ARG A 330 3.61 -13.58 -22.70
CA ARG A 330 2.36 -14.20 -22.23
C ARG A 330 2.37 -15.72 -22.40
N ARG A 331 2.89 -16.23 -23.52
CA ARG A 331 3.02 -17.68 -23.75
C ARG A 331 3.99 -18.31 -22.76
N LEU A 332 5.16 -17.71 -22.54
CA LEU A 332 6.15 -18.20 -21.56
C LEU A 332 5.53 -18.29 -20.15
N ILE A 333 4.89 -17.22 -19.69
CA ILE A 333 4.23 -17.19 -18.38
C ILE A 333 3.15 -18.28 -18.27
N ALA A 334 2.27 -18.39 -19.28
CA ALA A 334 1.21 -19.39 -19.28
C ALA A 334 1.77 -20.83 -19.28
N THR A 335 2.87 -21.08 -19.99
CA THR A 335 3.56 -22.37 -19.97
C THR A 335 4.18 -22.68 -18.61
N ILE A 336 4.88 -21.72 -18.00
CA ILE A 336 5.48 -21.87 -16.67
C ILE A 336 4.39 -22.22 -15.65
N GLN A 337 3.30 -21.42 -15.62
CA GLN A 337 2.21 -21.65 -14.67
C GLN A 337 1.53 -23.00 -14.89
N ARG A 338 1.36 -23.43 -16.15
CA ARG A 338 0.84 -24.76 -16.46
C ARG A 338 1.75 -25.86 -15.94
N PHE A 339 3.07 -25.71 -16.04
CA PHE A 339 4.04 -26.69 -15.55
C PHE A 339 4.15 -26.69 -14.03
N GLU A 340 4.07 -25.53 -13.38
CA GLU A 340 4.01 -25.42 -11.91
C GLU A 340 2.74 -26.08 -11.35
N ASN A 341 1.59 -25.91 -12.00
CA ASN A 341 0.37 -26.63 -11.62
C ASN A 341 0.50 -28.15 -11.80
N MET A 342 1.29 -28.62 -12.78
CA MET A 342 1.58 -30.05 -12.94
C MET A 342 2.54 -30.58 -11.88
N LYS A 343 3.45 -29.74 -11.36
CA LYS A 343 4.44 -30.11 -10.35
C LYS A 343 3.78 -30.72 -9.10
N ALA A 344 2.65 -30.16 -8.65
CA ALA A 344 1.91 -30.69 -7.51
C ALA A 344 1.42 -32.15 -7.70
N ASN A 345 1.15 -32.57 -8.93
CA ASN A 345 0.76 -33.94 -9.24
C ASN A 345 1.97 -34.86 -9.41
N VAL A 346 3.09 -34.34 -9.95
CA VAL A 346 4.35 -35.08 -10.11
C VAL A 346 5.01 -35.38 -8.77
N ASP A 347 4.92 -34.44 -7.83
CA ASP A 347 5.51 -34.58 -6.50
C ASP A 347 4.66 -35.48 -5.56
N ASN A 348 3.49 -35.95 -6.00
CA ASN A 348 2.61 -36.82 -5.22
C ASN A 348 2.97 -38.32 -5.40
N PRO A 349 3.45 -39.01 -4.36
CA PRO A 349 3.87 -40.42 -4.45
C PRO A 349 2.76 -41.39 -4.86
N ASN A 350 1.49 -41.01 -4.65
CA ASN A 350 0.32 -41.86 -4.91
C ASN A 350 -0.30 -41.64 -6.30
N THR A 351 0.27 -40.74 -7.11
CA THR A 351 -0.26 -40.45 -8.46
C THR A 351 0.71 -41.00 -9.51
N PRO A 352 0.27 -41.91 -10.40
CA PRO A 352 1.13 -42.38 -11.49
C PRO A 352 1.46 -41.22 -12.42
N SER A 353 2.70 -40.73 -12.31
CA SER A 353 3.20 -39.60 -13.08
C SER A 353 3.79 -40.11 -14.39
N HIS A 354 3.23 -39.67 -15.52
CA HIS A 354 3.78 -40.02 -16.84
C HIS A 354 5.14 -39.33 -17.05
N GLN A 355 6.13 -40.02 -17.64
CA GLN A 355 7.46 -39.46 -17.95
C GLN A 355 7.40 -38.09 -18.64
N GLN A 356 6.42 -37.91 -19.54
CA GLN A 356 6.17 -36.65 -20.24
C GLN A 356 5.81 -35.47 -19.32
N GLN A 357 5.25 -35.72 -18.13
CA GLN A 357 4.94 -34.70 -17.12
C GLN A 357 6.22 -34.32 -16.36
N ILE A 358 7.04 -35.30 -15.99
CA ILE A 358 8.35 -35.09 -15.34
C ILE A 358 9.25 -34.24 -16.24
N ASP A 359 9.35 -34.59 -17.53
CA ASP A 359 10.16 -33.86 -18.51
C ASP A 359 9.70 -32.40 -18.72
N LYS A 360 8.40 -32.11 -18.51
CA LYS A 360 7.87 -30.74 -18.58
C LYS A 360 8.20 -29.94 -17.32
N VAL A 361 8.03 -30.53 -16.14
CA VAL A 361 8.38 -29.89 -14.86
C VAL A 361 9.89 -29.58 -14.81
N ALA A 362 10.73 -30.47 -15.35
CA ALA A 362 12.17 -30.25 -15.45
C ALA A 362 12.57 -29.02 -16.28
N LYS A 363 11.71 -28.55 -17.20
CA LYS A 363 11.96 -27.35 -18.02
C LYS A 363 11.65 -26.03 -17.33
N ILE A 364 10.99 -26.04 -16.16
CA ILE A 364 10.59 -24.82 -15.44
C ILE A 364 11.78 -23.87 -15.20
N PRO A 365 12.95 -24.33 -14.67
CA PRO A 365 14.08 -23.43 -14.42
C PRO A 365 14.61 -22.76 -15.69
N GLN A 366 14.69 -23.51 -16.80
CA GLN A 366 15.12 -22.97 -18.10
C GLN A 366 14.15 -21.91 -18.62
N LEU A 367 12.84 -22.18 -18.57
CA LEU A 367 11.81 -21.24 -19.01
C LEU A 367 11.78 -19.97 -18.15
N LYS A 368 12.00 -20.10 -16.84
CA LYS A 368 12.14 -18.94 -15.93
C LYS A 368 13.36 -18.10 -16.29
N LYS A 369 14.49 -18.72 -16.60
CA LYS A 369 15.71 -18.02 -17.05
C LYS A 369 15.51 -17.30 -18.38
N GLU A 370 14.83 -17.92 -19.34
CA GLU A 370 14.49 -17.29 -20.63
C GLU A 370 13.55 -16.08 -20.44
N LEU A 371 12.54 -16.22 -19.59
CA LEU A 371 11.63 -15.12 -19.24
C LEU A 371 12.40 -13.96 -18.58
N GLN A 372 13.27 -14.26 -17.63
CA GLN A 372 14.09 -13.27 -16.93
C GLN A 372 15.00 -12.52 -17.92
N GLN A 373 15.72 -13.23 -18.77
CA GLN A 373 16.62 -12.63 -19.75
C GLN A 373 15.88 -11.69 -20.72
N LEU A 374 14.69 -12.10 -21.19
CA LEU A 374 13.85 -11.23 -22.03
C LEU A 374 13.39 -9.97 -21.30
N GLU A 375 13.09 -10.06 -20.00
CA GLU A 375 12.75 -8.92 -19.17
C GLU A 375 13.95 -7.99 -18.94
N ASP A 376 15.12 -8.54 -18.65
CA ASP A 376 16.37 -7.81 -18.42
C ASP A 376 16.82 -7.05 -19.67
N ASP A 377 16.80 -7.70 -20.84
CA ASP A 377 17.15 -7.07 -22.12
C ASP A 377 16.23 -5.89 -22.44
N LEU A 378 14.92 -6.03 -22.17
CA LEU A 378 13.95 -4.96 -22.36
C LEU A 378 14.12 -3.84 -21.33
N PHE A 379 14.50 -4.18 -20.10
CA PHE A 379 14.75 -3.21 -19.05
C PHE A 379 16.04 -2.42 -19.32
N ALA A 380 17.11 -3.07 -19.77
CA ALA A 380 18.36 -2.41 -20.16
C ALA A 380 18.15 -1.38 -21.28
N LYS A 381 17.42 -1.74 -22.34
CA LYS A 381 17.03 -0.80 -23.41
C LYS A 381 16.22 0.37 -22.87
N ALA A 382 15.31 0.09 -21.93
CA ALA A 382 14.48 1.11 -21.32
C ALA A 382 15.28 2.06 -20.42
N LEU A 383 16.27 1.56 -19.68
CA LEU A 383 17.19 2.35 -18.86
C LEU A 383 17.95 3.37 -19.71
N THR A 384 18.63 2.90 -20.77
CA THR A 384 19.36 3.80 -21.68
C THR A 384 18.45 4.87 -22.26
N ALA A 385 17.21 4.51 -22.61
CA ALA A 385 16.26 5.45 -23.20
C ALA A 385 15.76 6.54 -22.23
N VAL A 386 15.90 6.37 -20.92
CA VAL A 386 15.37 7.33 -19.91
C VAL A 386 16.44 8.03 -19.09
N GLU A 387 17.73 7.72 -19.29
CA GLU A 387 18.81 8.18 -18.41
C GLU A 387 18.93 9.71 -18.31
N ASP A 388 18.73 10.43 -19.42
CA ASP A 388 18.66 11.90 -19.43
C ASP A 388 17.51 12.44 -18.57
N LEU A 389 16.36 11.76 -18.56
CA LEU A 389 15.18 12.13 -17.79
C LEU A 389 15.33 11.81 -16.30
N VAL A 390 16.27 10.94 -15.92
CA VAL A 390 16.58 10.66 -14.50
C VAL A 390 17.20 11.89 -13.83
N HIS A 391 18.09 12.57 -14.55
CA HIS A 391 18.77 13.78 -14.06
C HIS A 391 17.99 15.06 -14.38
N ASN A 392 17.20 15.05 -15.47
CA ASN A 392 16.37 16.17 -15.89
C ASN A 392 14.89 15.74 -16.02
N PRO A 393 14.20 15.49 -14.89
CA PRO A 393 12.82 15.02 -14.92
C PRO A 393 11.89 16.10 -15.50
N PRO A 394 10.81 15.70 -16.21
CA PRO A 394 9.80 16.65 -16.62
C PRO A 394 9.11 17.26 -15.40
N GLU A 395 8.62 18.50 -15.54
CA GLU A 395 7.90 19.17 -14.46
C GLU A 395 6.73 18.30 -13.95
N PRO A 396 6.64 18.05 -12.64
CA PRO A 396 5.66 17.11 -12.11
C PRO A 396 4.26 17.66 -12.08
N ILE A 397 3.31 16.73 -12.04
CA ILE A 397 1.94 17.02 -11.64
C ILE A 397 1.97 17.46 -10.18
N SER A 398 1.56 18.70 -9.91
CA SER A 398 1.53 19.27 -8.57
C SER A 398 0.23 18.91 -7.83
N ASP A 399 -0.82 18.57 -8.55
CA ASP A 399 -2.08 18.11 -7.98
C ASP A 399 -2.39 16.68 -8.45
N MET A 400 -2.14 15.74 -7.54
CA MET A 400 -2.27 14.31 -7.77
C MET A 400 -3.72 13.82 -7.76
N ARG A 401 -4.69 14.72 -7.57
CA ARG A 401 -6.11 14.35 -7.68
C ARG A 401 -6.39 13.86 -9.09
N ARG A 402 -7.36 12.96 -9.16
CA ARG A 402 -7.83 12.46 -10.44
C ARG A 402 -8.54 13.60 -11.18
N ALA A 403 -8.14 13.84 -12.42
CA ALA A 403 -8.85 14.74 -13.33
C ALA A 403 -10.35 14.43 -13.37
N ASP A 404 -11.19 15.44 -13.45
CA ASP A 404 -12.64 15.23 -13.61
C ASP A 404 -12.96 14.45 -14.90
N ALA A 405 -12.19 14.66 -15.96
CA ALA A 405 -12.23 13.87 -17.20
C ALA A 405 -11.92 12.37 -16.98
N HIS A 406 -11.24 12.03 -15.88
CA HIS A 406 -10.88 10.67 -15.51
C HIS A 406 -11.78 10.10 -14.40
N ARG A 407 -12.83 10.81 -13.94
CA ARG A 407 -13.84 10.26 -13.01
C ARG A 407 -14.66 9.21 -13.74
N THR A 408 -14.06 8.07 -14.01
CA THR A 408 -14.67 6.84 -14.49
C THR A 408 -14.54 5.80 -13.39
N THR A 409 -15.58 5.01 -13.18
CA THR A 409 -15.64 3.84 -12.31
C THR A 409 -14.69 2.82 -12.90
N TYR A 410 -13.82 2.29 -12.04
CA TYR A 410 -13.13 1.04 -12.27
C TYR A 410 -14.05 -0.14 -11.94
N ALA A 411 -15.33 -0.04 -12.31
CA ALA A 411 -16.22 -1.18 -12.27
C ALA A 411 -15.96 -2.03 -13.51
N GLY A 412 -15.80 -3.34 -13.31
CA GLY A 412 -15.63 -4.27 -14.41
C GLY A 412 -16.81 -4.17 -15.38
N LYS A 413 -16.58 -4.48 -16.67
CA LYS A 413 -17.61 -4.40 -17.72
C LYS A 413 -18.92 -5.09 -17.29
N GLY A 414 -18.83 -6.31 -16.75
CA GLY A 414 -19.98 -7.05 -16.24
C GLY A 414 -20.65 -6.45 -15.00
N THR A 415 -19.90 -5.78 -14.11
CA THR A 415 -20.48 -5.07 -12.97
C THR A 415 -21.27 -3.85 -13.43
N LYS A 416 -20.78 -3.12 -14.44
CA LYS A 416 -21.51 -1.99 -15.04
C LYS A 416 -22.77 -2.45 -15.73
N GLU A 417 -22.69 -3.52 -16.53
CA GLU A 417 -23.87 -4.09 -17.22
C GLU A 417 -24.95 -4.50 -16.22
N LYS A 418 -24.58 -5.14 -15.11
CA LYS A 418 -25.51 -5.53 -14.03
C LYS A 418 -26.14 -4.35 -13.28
N ASN A 419 -25.50 -3.17 -13.27
CA ASN A 419 -25.96 -2.01 -12.50
C ASN A 419 -26.26 -0.80 -13.41
N GLY A 420 -26.44 -1.02 -14.72
CA GLY A 420 -26.51 0.05 -15.72
C GLY A 420 -27.59 1.09 -15.40
N ASP A 421 -28.79 0.60 -15.04
CA ASP A 421 -29.93 1.45 -14.70
C ASP A 421 -29.71 2.20 -13.39
N ALA A 422 -29.20 1.52 -12.36
CA ALA A 422 -28.93 2.11 -11.05
C ALA A 422 -27.79 3.14 -11.09
N TRP A 423 -26.86 3.04 -12.05
CA TRP A 423 -25.72 3.93 -12.22
C TRP A 423 -25.88 4.92 -13.37
N ALA A 424 -27.06 4.97 -13.98
CA ALA A 424 -27.35 5.90 -15.06
C ALA A 424 -27.09 7.35 -14.62
N GLY A 425 -26.35 8.11 -15.42
CA GLY A 425 -26.01 9.51 -15.12
C GLY A 425 -24.93 9.71 -14.05
N MET A 426 -24.40 8.65 -13.42
CA MET A 426 -23.24 8.79 -12.55
C MET A 426 -22.01 9.15 -13.41
N PRO A 427 -21.27 10.23 -13.10
CA PRO A 427 -20.11 10.67 -13.90
C PRO A 427 -19.10 9.55 -14.16
N ALA A 428 -19.04 8.63 -13.22
CA ALA A 428 -18.18 7.48 -13.22
C ALA A 428 -18.56 6.40 -14.26
N THR A 429 -19.59 6.46 -15.09
CA THR A 429 -19.87 5.36 -16.04
C THR A 429 -19.18 5.48 -17.40
N ASN A 430 -18.73 6.68 -17.79
CA ASN A 430 -18.20 6.97 -19.13
C ASN A 430 -16.84 6.31 -19.43
N TYR A 431 -16.57 6.01 -20.70
CA TYR A 431 -15.24 5.63 -21.19
C TYR A 431 -14.59 6.83 -21.87
N TYR A 432 -13.31 7.07 -21.61
CA TYR A 432 -12.50 7.97 -22.42
C TYR A 432 -11.40 7.17 -23.13
N ARG A 433 -11.09 7.56 -24.37
CA ARG A 433 -9.88 7.11 -25.06
C ARG A 433 -8.75 8.06 -24.70
N VAL A 434 -7.60 7.50 -24.32
CA VAL A 434 -6.37 8.28 -24.16
C VAL A 434 -5.77 8.47 -25.56
N GLU A 435 -5.78 9.70 -26.07
CA GLU A 435 -5.23 10.03 -27.38
C GLU A 435 -3.70 10.23 -27.33
N ALA A 436 -3.13 10.58 -26.17
CA ALA A 436 -1.70 10.79 -26.01
C ALA A 436 -0.93 9.44 -25.99
N ASN A 437 -0.20 9.18 -27.08
CA ASN A 437 0.50 7.93 -27.30
C ASN A 437 1.86 7.93 -26.56
N THR A 438 1.86 7.82 -25.22
CA THR A 438 3.10 7.66 -24.42
C THR A 438 3.99 6.51 -24.93
N SER A 439 3.43 5.58 -25.71
CA SER A 439 4.18 4.50 -26.36
C SER A 439 5.09 4.97 -27.51
N SER A 440 4.70 5.97 -28.31
CA SER A 440 5.59 6.48 -29.37
C SER A 440 6.80 7.19 -28.77
N PHE A 441 6.57 8.03 -27.75
CA PHE A 441 7.63 8.74 -27.03
C PHE A 441 8.80 7.83 -26.62
N PHE A 442 8.53 6.74 -25.89
CA PHE A 442 9.60 5.84 -25.47
C PHE A 442 10.24 5.05 -26.62
N ARG A 443 9.46 4.68 -27.65
CA ARG A 443 9.99 3.95 -28.81
C ARG A 443 10.93 4.81 -29.64
N ASP A 444 10.60 6.08 -29.82
CA ASP A 444 11.43 7.01 -30.58
C ASP A 444 12.76 7.28 -29.85
N ARG A 445 12.73 7.34 -28.52
CA ARG A 445 13.95 7.44 -27.69
C ARG A 445 14.84 6.20 -27.79
N VAL A 446 14.29 4.99 -27.72
CA VAL A 446 15.06 3.75 -27.93
C VAL A 446 15.72 3.72 -29.31
N LYS A 447 15.02 4.21 -30.35
CA LYS A 447 15.58 4.29 -31.71
C LYS A 447 16.72 5.31 -31.80
N ALA A 448 16.57 6.47 -31.17
CA ALA A 448 17.60 7.50 -31.15
C ALA A 448 18.88 6.96 -30.49
N THR A 449 18.78 6.36 -29.30
CA THR A 449 19.93 5.80 -28.58
C THR A 449 20.59 4.64 -29.34
N SER A 450 19.82 3.86 -30.10
CA SER A 450 20.40 2.79 -30.93
C SER A 450 21.20 3.31 -32.13
N LYS A 451 20.84 4.48 -32.68
CA LYS A 451 21.56 5.08 -33.82
C LYS A 451 22.91 5.62 -33.40
N ASP A 452 22.97 6.36 -32.29
CA ASP A 452 24.21 6.92 -31.76
C ASP A 452 25.25 5.81 -31.49
N SER A 453 24.81 4.64 -30.97
CA SER A 453 25.69 3.48 -30.73
C SER A 453 26.25 2.80 -31.98
N THR A 454 25.66 3.06 -33.16
CA THR A 454 26.12 2.56 -34.47
C THR A 454 26.97 3.57 -35.22
N GLU A 455 26.92 4.85 -34.89
CA GLU A 455 27.77 5.90 -35.49
C GLU A 455 29.10 6.08 -34.73
N GLU A 456 29.20 5.62 -33.48
CA GLU A 456 30.44 5.57 -32.68
C GLU A 456 31.30 4.29 -32.86
N LYS A 457 30.87 3.35 -33.70
CA LYS A 457 31.64 2.12 -34.05
C LYS A 457 32.07 2.16 -35.50
#